data_AF-A0A7S0C1U9-F1
#
_entry.id   AF-A0A7S0C1U9-F1
#
_cell.length_a   1.000
_cell.length_b   1.000
_cell.length_c   1.000
_cell.angle_alpha   90.00
_cell.angle_beta   90.00
_cell.angle_gamma   90.00
#
_symmetry.space_group_name_H-M   'P 1'
#
loop_
_entity.id
_entity.type
_entity.pdbx_description
1 polymer ?
#
loop_
_entity_poly.entity_id
_entity_poly.type
_entity_poly.pdbx_seq_one_letter_code
_entity_poly.pdbx_strand_id
1 'polypeptide(L)'
;FDIEKAQKRHEEYWKMRSELFGDEPLVVMPGIEPALALGVMQVPSVRDKSGRQIIQLRLRLIDWKVTNPSLMLKCLWICYNSVLTDEENQRRGVLIIADMIGLTRD
;
A
#
# COMPACT_ATOMS: atom_id res chain seq x y z
N PHE A 1 -19.71 16.11 -4.27
CA PHE A 1 -19.66 14.76 -3.69
C PHE A 1 -20.74 13.93 -4.35
N ASP A 2 -20.42 12.70 -4.78
CA ASP A 2 -21.31 11.79 -5.51
C ASP A 2 -21.53 10.55 -4.65
N ILE A 3 -22.75 10.41 -4.12
CA ILE A 3 -23.06 9.40 -3.10
C ILE A 3 -23.09 8.00 -3.70
N GLU A 4 -23.67 7.84 -4.89
CA GLU A 4 -23.76 6.56 -5.58
C GLU A 4 -22.37 6.01 -5.91
N LYS A 5 -21.47 6.86 -6.42
CA LYS A 5 -20.07 6.47 -6.64
C LYS A 5 -19.35 6.13 -5.35
N ALA A 6 -19.61 6.85 -4.25
CA ALA A 6 -19.00 6.57 -2.96
C ALA A 6 -19.45 5.22 -2.41
N GLN A 7 -20.75 4.91 -2.49
CA GLN A 7 -21.30 3.62 -2.08
C GLN A 7 -20.69 2.48 -2.89
N LYS A 8 -20.65 2.60 -4.22
CA LYS A 8 -20.05 1.58 -5.09
C LYS A 8 -18.59 1.30 -4.74
N ARG A 9 -17.77 2.34 -4.52
CA ARG A 9 -16.36 2.18 -4.12
C ARG A 9 -16.22 1.50 -2.76
N HIS A 10 -17.12 1.78 -1.83
CA HIS A 10 -17.13 1.15 -0.51
C HIS A 10 -17.47 -0.34 -0.61
N GLU A 11 -18.44 -0.72 -1.43
CA GLU A 11 -18.78 -2.13 -1.70
C GLU A 11 -17.61 -2.87 -2.38
N GLU A 12 -16.99 -2.27 -3.40
CA GLU A 12 -15.82 -2.81 -4.09
C GLU A 12 -14.62 -2.99 -3.15
N TYR A 13 -14.40 -2.04 -2.23
CA TYR A 13 -13.35 -2.12 -1.22
C TYR A 13 -13.53 -3.36 -0.33
N TRP A 14 -14.72 -3.59 0.22
CA TRP A 14 -14.98 -4.73 1.09
C TRP A 14 -14.88 -6.05 0.35
N LYS A 15 -15.38 -6.12 -0.88
CA LYS A 15 -15.25 -7.30 -1.73
C LYS A 15 -13.77 -7.64 -1.97
N MET A 16 -12.99 -6.68 -2.45
CA MET A 16 -11.57 -6.86 -2.74
C MET A 16 -10.78 -7.23 -1.47
N ARG A 17 -11.08 -6.62 -0.32
CA ARG A 17 -10.43 -6.96 0.96
C ARG A 17 -10.66 -8.43 1.29
N SER A 18 -11.90 -8.90 1.20
CA SER A 18 -12.23 -10.30 1.52
C SER A 18 -11.58 -11.28 0.54
N GLU A 19 -11.52 -10.93 -0.75
CA GLU A 19 -10.84 -11.74 -1.77
C GLU A 19 -9.32 -11.83 -1.55
N LEU A 20 -8.68 -10.74 -1.14
CA LEU A 20 -7.22 -10.67 -1.00
C LEU A 20 -6.71 -11.17 0.35
N PHE A 21 -7.46 -10.94 1.44
CA PHE A 21 -6.98 -11.14 2.80
C PHE A 21 -7.91 -12.00 3.67
N GLY A 22 -9.04 -12.46 3.14
CA GLY A 22 -10.03 -13.22 3.92
C GLY A 22 -10.53 -12.42 5.11
N ASP A 23 -10.69 -13.09 6.26
CA ASP A 23 -11.19 -12.49 7.50
C ASP A 23 -10.10 -11.89 8.41
N GLU A 24 -8.83 -11.86 7.98
CA GLU A 24 -7.72 -11.38 8.82
C GLU A 24 -7.89 -9.91 9.27
N PRO A 25 -7.79 -9.59 10.58
CA PRO A 25 -7.96 -8.23 11.06
C PRO A 25 -6.88 -7.26 10.54
N LEU A 26 -7.30 -6.07 10.09
CA LEU A 26 -6.42 -5.05 9.47
C LEU A 26 -5.26 -4.59 10.35
N VAL A 27 -5.40 -4.67 11.68
CA VAL A 27 -4.44 -4.15 12.66
C VAL A 27 -3.31 -5.14 12.94
N VAL A 28 -3.52 -6.42 12.63
CA VAL A 28 -2.60 -7.51 12.94
C VAL A 28 -2.48 -8.36 11.68
N MET A 29 -1.77 -7.85 10.68
CA MET A 29 -1.30 -8.68 9.57
C MET A 29 0.10 -9.19 9.95
N PRO A 30 0.21 -10.37 10.60
CA PRO A 30 1.50 -10.87 11.07
C PRO A 30 2.46 -11.09 9.89
N GLY A 31 3.74 -10.81 10.13
CA GLY A 31 4.82 -11.09 9.18
C GLY A 31 5.15 -9.95 8.23
N ILE A 32 4.48 -8.79 8.32
CA ILE A 32 4.80 -7.58 7.53
C ILE A 32 6.00 -6.82 8.08
N GLU A 33 6.34 -7.03 9.35
CA GLU A 33 7.38 -6.31 10.08
C GLU A 33 8.74 -6.40 9.38
N PRO A 34 9.18 -7.56 8.84
CA PRO A 34 10.42 -7.64 8.09
C PRO A 34 10.42 -6.77 6.84
N ALA A 35 9.35 -6.78 6.05
CA ALA A 35 9.27 -6.00 4.81
C ALA A 35 9.23 -4.49 5.09
N LEU A 36 8.51 -4.07 6.15
CA LEU A 36 8.50 -2.68 6.61
C LEU A 36 9.85 -2.26 7.21
N ALA A 37 10.50 -3.11 8.01
CA ALA A 37 11.80 -2.84 8.64
C ALA A 37 12.93 -2.73 7.62
N LEU A 38 12.90 -3.54 6.55
CA LEU A 38 13.83 -3.44 5.42
C LEU A 38 13.63 -2.15 4.60
N GLY A 39 12.55 -1.41 4.84
CA GLY A 39 12.21 -0.21 4.08
C GLY A 39 11.89 -0.51 2.61
N VAL A 40 11.37 -1.71 2.33
CA VAL A 40 10.85 -2.07 0.99
C VAL A 40 9.75 -1.10 0.59
N MET A 41 8.90 -0.71 1.54
CA MET A 41 7.91 0.34 1.37
C MET A 41 8.19 1.52 2.29
N GLN A 42 8.09 2.73 1.75
CA GLN A 42 8.26 3.96 2.49
C GLN A 42 7.18 4.98 2.13
N VAL A 43 6.77 5.75 3.12
CA VAL A 43 5.88 6.91 2.95
C VAL A 43 6.71 8.15 3.32
N PRO A 44 7.48 8.72 2.40
CA PRO A 44 8.30 9.89 2.71
C PRO A 44 7.39 11.10 3.01
N SER A 45 7.86 12.04 3.83
CA SER A 45 7.08 13.26 4.17
C SER A 45 6.89 14.23 3.00
N VAL A 46 7.52 13.95 1.84
CA VAL A 46 7.42 14.78 0.65
C VAL A 46 6.18 14.43 -0.18
N ARG A 47 5.66 15.46 -0.85
CA ARG A 47 4.53 15.36 -1.78
C ARG A 47 5.00 15.66 -3.19
N ASP A 48 4.26 15.18 -4.18
CA ASP A 48 4.52 15.57 -5.57
C ASP A 48 4.06 17.02 -5.85
N LYS A 49 4.28 17.49 -7.08
CA LYS A 49 3.89 18.85 -7.50
C LYS A 49 2.38 19.12 -7.40
N SER A 50 1.55 18.08 -7.35
CA SER A 50 0.09 18.16 -7.24
C SER A 50 -0.40 17.99 -5.81
N GLY A 51 0.50 17.83 -4.83
CA GLY A 51 0.16 17.65 -3.42
C GLY A 51 -0.15 16.19 -3.03
N ARG A 52 0.07 15.22 -3.92
CA ARG A 52 -0.16 13.79 -3.66
C ARG A 52 0.89 13.25 -2.70
N GLN A 53 0.45 12.48 -1.71
CA GLN A 53 1.36 11.72 -0.87
C GLN A 53 2.03 10.61 -1.69
N ILE A 54 3.33 10.44 -1.51
CA ILE A 54 4.10 9.41 -2.21
C ILE A 54 4.17 8.15 -1.34
N ILE A 55 3.98 6.99 -1.96
CA ILE A 55 4.38 5.69 -1.45
C ILE A 55 5.48 5.16 -2.36
N GLN A 56 6.66 4.91 -1.81
CA GLN A 56 7.80 4.40 -2.56
C GLN A 56 7.99 2.91 -2.30
N LEU A 57 8.11 2.13 -3.37
CA LEU A 57 8.45 0.72 -3.37
C LEU A 57 9.88 0.55 -3.90
N ARG A 58 10.76 -0.09 -3.13
CA ARG A 58 12.18 -0.30 -3.47
C ARG A 58 12.48 -1.78 -3.63
N LEU A 59 12.43 -2.29 -4.87
CA LEU A 59 12.53 -3.73 -5.12
C LEU A 59 13.91 -4.32 -4.81
N ARG A 60 14.99 -3.55 -4.95
CA ARG A 60 16.35 -3.99 -4.57
C ARG A 60 16.51 -4.40 -3.09
N LEU A 61 15.60 -3.98 -2.21
CA LEU A 61 15.66 -4.29 -0.78
C LEU A 61 14.82 -5.52 -0.42
N ILE A 62 14.15 -6.11 -1.40
CA ILE A 62 13.34 -7.31 -1.18
C ILE A 62 14.27 -8.50 -1.05
N ASP A 63 14.22 -9.15 0.10
CA ASP A 63 14.68 -10.52 0.22
C ASP A 63 13.54 -11.46 -0.15
N TRP A 64 13.59 -12.01 -1.37
CA TRP A 64 12.59 -12.91 -1.91
C TRP A 64 12.52 -14.27 -1.20
N LYS A 65 13.50 -14.61 -0.35
CA LYS A 65 13.44 -15.81 0.49
C LYS A 65 12.46 -15.66 1.65
N VAL A 66 12.24 -14.42 2.10
CA VAL A 66 11.34 -14.10 3.24
C VAL A 66 10.12 -13.30 2.80
N THR A 67 10.19 -12.62 1.67
CA THR A 67 9.11 -11.78 1.13
C THR A 67 8.48 -12.44 -0.08
N ASN A 68 7.17 -12.63 -0.05
CA ASN A 68 6.39 -13.09 -1.19
C ASN A 68 5.42 -11.99 -1.68
N PRO A 69 4.82 -12.13 -2.88
CA PRO A 69 3.91 -11.12 -3.42
C PRO A 69 2.70 -10.81 -2.52
N SER A 70 2.17 -11.80 -1.80
CA SER A 70 1.06 -11.60 -0.86
C SER A 70 1.49 -10.69 0.30
N LEU A 71 2.70 -10.89 0.83
CA LEU A 71 3.25 -10.06 1.90
C LEU A 71 3.48 -8.62 1.44
N MET A 72 3.97 -8.43 0.21
CA MET A 72 4.09 -7.10 -0.37
C MET A 72 2.71 -6.43 -0.48
N LEU A 73 1.70 -7.16 -0.94
CA LEU A 73 0.35 -6.61 -1.07
C LEU A 73 -0.23 -6.18 0.28
N LYS A 74 -0.01 -6.98 1.34
CA LYS A 74 -0.36 -6.62 2.72
C LYS A 74 0.33 -5.34 3.20
N CYS A 75 1.63 -5.20 2.92
CA CYS A 75 2.39 -3.99 3.26
C CYS A 75 1.83 -2.76 2.52
N LEU A 76 1.57 -2.89 1.21
CA LEU A 76 1.02 -1.79 0.41
C LEU A 76 -0.35 -1.37 0.94
N TRP A 77 -1.19 -2.34 1.28
CA TRP A 77 -2.50 -2.09 1.86
C TRP A 77 -2.41 -1.27 3.13
N ILE A 78 -1.52 -1.62 4.04
CA ILE A 78 -1.33 -0.91 5.31
C ILE A 78 -0.78 0.50 5.08
N CYS A 79 0.24 0.66 4.25
CA CYS A 79 0.77 1.98 3.90
C CYS A 79 -0.31 2.87 3.28
N TYR A 80 -1.12 2.33 2.37
CA TYR A 80 -2.18 3.07 1.71
C TYR A 80 -3.28 3.50 2.69
N ASN A 81 -3.74 2.60 3.57
CA ASN A 81 -4.73 2.93 4.60
C ASN A 81 -4.19 3.95 5.62
N SER A 82 -2.91 3.83 6.01
CA SER A 82 -2.24 4.81 6.87
C SER A 82 -2.18 6.19 6.22
N VAL A 83 -1.91 6.25 4.91
CA VAL A 83 -1.87 7.53 4.18
C VAL A 83 -3.26 8.16 4.08
N LEU A 84 -4.31 7.36 3.90
CA LEU A 84 -5.67 7.87 3.75
C LEU A 84 -6.33 8.36 5.04
N THR A 85 -5.71 8.22 6.21
CA THR A 85 -6.21 8.85 7.44
C THR A 85 -6.13 10.38 7.41
N ASP A 86 -5.28 10.94 6.55
CA ASP A 86 -5.16 12.38 6.30
C ASP A 86 -6.15 12.82 5.20
N GLU A 87 -7.01 13.79 5.51
CA GLU A 87 -8.01 14.33 4.58
C GLU A 87 -7.39 14.96 3.34
N GLU A 88 -6.20 15.55 3.43
CA GLU A 88 -5.52 16.11 2.26
C GLU A 88 -5.14 14.99 1.27
N ASN A 89 -4.80 13.80 1.78
CA ASN A 89 -4.52 12.64 0.93
C ASN A 89 -5.79 12.10 0.27
N GLN A 90 -6.94 12.16 0.95
CA GLN A 90 -8.23 11.80 0.35
C GLN A 90 -8.62 12.77 -0.79
N ARG A 91 -8.28 14.06 -0.66
CA ARG A 91 -8.56 15.09 -1.67
C ARG A 91 -7.59 15.05 -2.85
N ARG A 92 -6.29 14.95 -2.56
CA ARG A 92 -5.21 15.04 -3.56
C ARG A 92 -4.91 13.69 -4.21
N GLY A 93 -5.15 12.60 -3.49
CA GLY A 93 -4.78 11.25 -3.88
C GLY A 93 -3.37 10.86 -3.47
N VAL A 94 -2.98 9.66 -3.88
CA VAL A 94 -1.70 9.02 -3.55
C VAL A 94 -0.98 8.64 -4.84
N LEU A 95 0.34 8.78 -4.86
CA LEU A 95 1.20 8.37 -5.98
C LEU A 95 2.11 7.24 -5.51
N ILE A 96 2.05 6.10 -6.19
CA ILE A 96 2.96 4.98 -5.95
C ILE A 96 4.13 5.07 -6.95
N ILE A 97 5.36 5.05 -6.45
CA ILE A 97 6.58 5.02 -7.25
C ILE A 97 7.30 3.70 -6.98
N ALA A 98 7.47 2.88 -8.01
CA ALA A 98 8.23 1.63 -7.93
C ALA A 98 9.64 1.81 -8.51
N ASP A 99 10.65 1.75 -7.65
CA ASP A 99 12.04 1.60 -8.04
C ASP A 99 12.30 0.12 -8.38
N MET A 100 12.34 -0.15 -9.69
CA MET A 100 12.52 -1.48 -10.26
C MET A 100 13.99 -1.91 -10.34
N ILE A 101 14.93 -1.06 -9.91
CA ILE A 101 16.36 -1.43 -9.87
C ILE A 101 16.52 -2.65 -8.97
N GLY A 102 17.34 -3.62 -9.41
CA GLY A 102 17.60 -4.86 -8.67
C GLY A 102 16.52 -5.92 -8.83
N LEU A 103 15.49 -5.70 -9.63
CA LEU A 103 14.53 -6.76 -9.98
C LEU A 103 15.17 -7.73 -10.99
N THR A 104 15.49 -8.94 -10.54
CA THR A 104 15.88 -10.04 -11.41
C THR A 104 14.66 -10.92 -11.69
N ARG A 105 14.47 -11.30 -12.96
CA ARG A 105 13.58 -12.41 -13.31
C ARG A 105 14.39 -13.68 -13.09
N ASP A 106 13.96 -14.51 -12.14
CA ASP A 106 14.35 -15.92 -12.11
C ASP A 106 13.56 -16.67 -13.21
#